data_AF-A0A5C5UU19-F1
#
_entry.id   AF-A0A5C5UU19-F1
#
_cell.length_a   1.000
_cell.length_b   1.000
_cell.length_c   1.000
_cell.angle_alpha   90.00
_cell.angle_beta   90.00
_cell.angle_gamma   90.00
#
_symmetry.space_group_name_H-M   'P 1'
#
loop_
_entity.id
_entity.type
_entity.pdbx_description
1 polymer ?
#
loop_
_entity_poly.entity_id
_entity_poly.type
_entity_poly.pdbx_seq_one_letter_code
_entity_poly.pdbx_strand_id
1 'polypeptide(L)'
;MLFVGYYEGIGSQRGVAWRCADSLSLRKFLGVPLTEDTPDHSSLTRIRDRLPYEVHSGIFRFVLKLASEKGLLKGKAVGVDSTTLEADAAMKSIVRRDSGEDWEGYLTRLMKEEGVIEDGDEPTSEDPTRTSSE
;
A
#
# COMPACT_ATOMS: atom_id res chain seq x y z
N MET A 1 -12.78 -4.79 -9.86
CA MET A 1 -11.63 -4.94 -10.78
C MET A 1 -10.30 -5.16 -10.05
N LEU A 2 -9.93 -4.37 -9.03
CA LEU A 2 -8.66 -4.57 -8.30
C LEU A 2 -8.46 -5.99 -7.77
N PHE A 3 -9.52 -6.63 -7.29
CA PHE A 3 -9.51 -8.04 -6.90
C PHE A 3 -9.01 -8.98 -8.00
N VAL A 4 -9.37 -8.75 -9.26
CA VAL A 4 -8.90 -9.54 -10.41
C VAL A 4 -7.39 -9.42 -10.56
N GLY A 5 -6.85 -8.21 -10.39
CA GLY A 5 -5.40 -7.99 -10.43
C GLY A 5 -4.66 -8.77 -9.35
N TYR A 6 -5.17 -8.74 -8.11
CA TYR A 6 -4.61 -9.55 -7.02
C TYR A 6 -4.75 -11.06 -7.26
N TYR A 7 -5.90 -11.52 -7.73
CA TYR A 7 -6.18 -12.93 -7.94
C TYR A 7 -5.35 -13.53 -9.08
N GLU A 8 -5.13 -12.77 -10.16
CA GLU A 8 -4.40 -13.24 -11.35
C GLU A 8 -2.94 -12.79 -11.39
N GLY A 9 -2.45 -12.09 -10.37
CA GLY A 9 -1.06 -11.62 -10.31
C GLY A 9 -0.73 -10.50 -11.31
N ILE A 10 -1.70 -9.66 -11.68
CA ILE A 10 -1.52 -8.55 -12.63
C ILE A 10 -1.19 -7.26 -11.87
N GLY A 11 0.09 -6.86 -11.91
CA GLY A 11 0.59 -5.70 -11.17
C GLY A 11 0.22 -4.32 -11.74
N SER A 12 -0.22 -4.23 -13.00
CA SER A 12 -0.54 -2.94 -13.63
C SER A 12 -2.04 -2.69 -13.74
N GLN A 13 -2.50 -1.48 -13.38
CA GLN A 13 -3.91 -1.11 -13.52
C GLN A 13 -4.39 -1.15 -14.98
N ARG A 14 -3.51 -0.85 -15.94
CA ARG A 14 -3.76 -1.01 -17.37
C ARG A 14 -3.94 -2.47 -17.75
N GLY A 15 -3.09 -3.36 -17.25
CA GLY A 15 -3.23 -4.80 -17.44
C GLY A 15 -4.53 -5.34 -16.86
N VAL A 16 -4.91 -4.89 -15.66
CA VAL A 16 -6.18 -5.28 -15.02
C VAL A 16 -7.38 -4.80 -15.86
N ALA A 17 -7.37 -3.56 -16.33
CA ALA A 17 -8.43 -3.02 -17.17
C ALA A 17 -8.55 -3.80 -18.49
N TRP A 18 -7.44 -4.05 -19.16
CA TRP A 18 -7.38 -4.86 -20.38
C TRP A 18 -7.91 -6.28 -20.14
N ARG A 19 -7.45 -6.94 -19.07
CA ARG A 19 -7.86 -8.31 -18.72
C ARG A 19 -9.36 -8.41 -18.46
N CYS A 20 -9.92 -7.42 -17.77
CA CYS A 20 -11.36 -7.35 -17.51
C CYS A 20 -12.16 -7.04 -18.79
N ALA A 21 -11.61 -6.27 -19.73
CA ALA A 21 -12.24 -5.97 -21.00
C ALA A 21 -12.30 -7.20 -21.92
N ASP A 22 -11.23 -8.00 -21.93
CA ASP A 22 -11.03 -9.17 -22.80
C ASP A 22 -11.91 -10.38 -22.41
N SER A 23 -12.34 -10.47 -21.15
CA SER A 23 -13.03 -11.66 -20.64
C SER A 23 -14.48 -11.43 -20.26
N LEU A 24 -15.36 -12.13 -20.97
CA LEU A 24 -16.80 -12.11 -20.72
C LEU A 24 -17.19 -12.63 -19.32
N SER A 25 -16.45 -13.61 -18.79
CA SER A 25 -16.68 -14.11 -17.43
C SER A 25 -16.32 -13.06 -16.39
N LEU A 26 -15.23 -12.31 -16.59
CA LEU A 26 -14.87 -11.19 -15.72
C LEU A 26 -15.83 -10.02 -15.85
N ARG A 27 -16.27 -9.67 -17.07
CA ARG A 27 -17.34 -8.66 -17.28
C ARG A 27 -18.60 -9.03 -16.51
N LYS A 28 -19.03 -10.29 -16.62
CA LYS A 28 -20.18 -10.81 -15.87
C LYS A 28 -19.97 -10.74 -14.36
N PHE A 29 -18.80 -11.13 -13.87
CA PHE A 29 -18.45 -11.04 -12.44
C PHE A 29 -18.46 -9.60 -11.92
N LEU A 30 -18.01 -8.64 -12.74
CA LEU A 30 -18.01 -7.22 -12.41
C LEU A 30 -19.38 -6.55 -12.57
N GLY A 31 -20.38 -7.27 -13.09
CA GLY A 31 -21.71 -6.73 -13.37
C GLY A 31 -21.76 -5.74 -14.54
N VAL A 32 -20.78 -5.78 -15.44
CA VAL A 32 -20.73 -4.91 -16.63
C VAL A 32 -21.56 -5.55 -17.76
N PRO A 33 -22.59 -4.85 -18.29
CA PRO A 33 -23.36 -5.33 -19.43
C PRO A 33 -22.51 -5.54 -20.68
N LEU A 34 -22.95 -6.41 -21.60
CA LEU A 34 -22.28 -6.59 -22.90
C LEU A 34 -22.37 -5.36 -23.81
N THR A 35 -23.37 -4.50 -23.56
CA THR A 35 -23.62 -3.26 -24.30
C THR A 35 -22.79 -2.09 -23.80
N GLU A 36 -22.05 -2.26 -22.71
CA GLU A 36 -21.26 -1.22 -22.08
C GLU A 36 -19.77 -1.59 -22.11
N ASP A 37 -18.92 -0.57 -22.14
CA ASP A 37 -17.49 -0.74 -22.00
C ASP A 37 -17.12 -0.96 -20.53
N THR A 38 -16.12 -1.80 -20.30
CA THR A 38 -15.55 -1.95 -18.97
C THR A 38 -14.84 -0.67 -18.54
N PRO A 39 -14.84 -0.33 -17.24
CA PRO A 39 -14.08 0.80 -16.74
C PRO A 39 -12.60 0.73 -17.14
N ASP A 40 -12.03 1.87 -17.50
CA ASP A 40 -10.63 1.97 -17.84
C ASP A 40 -9.73 1.99 -16.59
N HIS A 41 -8.40 2.00 -16.82
CA HIS A 41 -7.42 2.10 -15.74
C HIS A 41 -7.57 3.37 -14.90
N SER A 42 -8.02 4.49 -15.49
CA SER A 42 -8.20 5.75 -14.75
C SER A 42 -9.30 5.62 -13.71
N SER A 43 -10.33 4.82 -14.00
CA SER A 43 -11.41 4.50 -13.07
C SER A 43 -10.87 3.83 -11.80
N LEU A 44 -9.90 2.92 -11.93
CA LEU A 44 -9.26 2.25 -10.79
C LEU A 44 -8.48 3.23 -9.91
N THR A 45 -7.73 4.14 -10.54
CA THR A 45 -6.99 5.20 -9.82
C THR A 45 -7.97 6.09 -9.06
N ARG A 46 -8.98 6.63 -9.75
CA ARG A 46 -9.97 7.55 -9.16
C ARG A 46 -10.79 6.91 -8.05
N ILE A 47 -11.10 5.61 -8.13
CA ILE A 47 -11.87 4.92 -7.10
C ILE A 47 -11.01 4.71 -5.84
N ARG A 48 -9.71 4.44 -6.00
CA ARG A 48 -8.81 4.23 -4.85
C ARG A 48 -8.72 5.47 -3.97
N ASP A 49 -8.72 6.65 -4.58
CA ASP A 49 -8.48 7.91 -3.87
C ASP A 49 -9.81 8.61 -3.46
N ARG A 50 -10.96 7.94 -3.63
CA ARG A 50 -12.30 8.51 -3.33
C ARG A 50 -12.67 8.46 -1.86
N LEU A 51 -12.15 7.50 -1.11
CA LEU A 51 -12.53 7.28 0.28
C LEU A 51 -11.42 7.77 1.19
N PRO A 52 -11.75 8.43 2.30
CA PRO A 52 -10.75 8.88 3.25
C PRO A 52 -10.17 7.68 4.01
N TYR A 53 -8.97 7.88 4.57
CA TYR A 53 -8.21 6.83 5.27
C TYR A 53 -9.02 6.15 6.39
N GLU A 54 -9.84 6.91 7.10
CA GLU A 54 -10.67 6.43 8.21
C GLU A 54 -11.65 5.36 7.74
N VAL A 55 -12.18 5.50 6.51
CA VAL A 55 -13.08 4.50 5.91
C VAL A 55 -12.32 3.22 5.58
N HIS A 56 -11.10 3.33 5.02
CA HIS A 56 -10.25 2.17 4.76
C HIS A 56 -9.91 1.43 6.06
N SER A 57 -9.52 2.15 7.11
CA SER A 57 -9.21 1.59 8.42
C SER A 57 -10.44 0.91 9.04
N GLY A 58 -11.62 1.54 8.93
CA GLY A 58 -12.89 0.99 9.40
C GLY A 58 -13.25 -0.33 8.70
N ILE A 59 -13.15 -0.38 7.37
CA ILE A 59 -13.41 -1.59 6.59
C ILE A 59 -12.42 -2.69 6.95
N PHE A 60 -11.13 -2.37 7.10
CA PHE A 60 -10.11 -3.35 7.48
C PHE A 60 -10.43 -4.01 8.83
N ARG A 61 -10.74 -3.20 9.86
CA ARG A 61 -11.15 -3.70 11.18
C ARG A 61 -12.43 -4.53 11.11
N PHE A 62 -13.39 -4.12 10.28
CA PHE A 62 -14.63 -4.86 10.07
C PHE A 62 -14.37 -6.25 9.48
N VAL A 63 -13.53 -6.36 8.45
CA VAL A 63 -13.16 -7.64 7.84
C VAL A 63 -12.43 -8.54 8.85
N LEU A 64 -11.50 -7.98 9.63
CA LEU A 64 -10.81 -8.74 10.68
C LEU A 64 -11.77 -9.24 11.77
N LYS A 65 -12.73 -8.41 12.18
CA LYS A 65 -13.77 -8.81 13.13
C LYS A 65 -14.58 -9.98 12.58
N LEU A 66 -15.03 -9.89 11.32
CA LEU A 66 -15.77 -10.97 10.66
C LEU A 66 -14.93 -12.26 10.58
N ALA A 67 -13.65 -12.15 10.24
CA ALA A 67 -12.74 -13.30 10.21
C ALA A 67 -12.59 -13.94 11.60
N SER A 68 -12.50 -13.13 12.66
CA SER A 68 -12.48 -13.60 14.04
C SER A 68 -13.76 -14.36 14.41
N GLU A 69 -14.93 -13.77 14.11
CA GLU A 69 -16.25 -14.38 14.39
C GLU A 69 -16.44 -15.71 13.64
N LYS A 70 -15.82 -15.87 12.47
CA LYS A 70 -15.82 -17.12 11.70
C LYS A 70 -14.72 -18.11 12.12
N GLY A 71 -13.94 -17.80 13.16
CA GLY A 71 -12.88 -18.66 13.68
C GLY A 71 -11.67 -18.79 12.76
N LEU A 72 -11.50 -17.87 11.80
CA LEU A 72 -10.36 -17.87 10.86
C LEU A 72 -9.09 -17.28 11.48
N LEU A 73 -9.21 -16.53 12.58
CA LEU A 73 -8.08 -15.96 13.32
C LEU A 73 -7.77 -16.81 14.56
N LYS A 74 -6.55 -17.35 14.64
CA LYS A 74 -6.03 -18.04 15.83
C LYS A 74 -5.09 -17.08 16.58
N GLY A 75 -5.55 -16.51 17.69
CA GLY A 75 -4.83 -15.49 18.47
C GLY A 75 -3.56 -15.93 19.21
N LYS A 76 -2.91 -17.03 18.79
CA LYS A 76 -1.73 -17.59 19.47
C LYS A 76 -0.39 -17.12 18.89
N ALA A 77 -0.37 -16.57 17.68
CA ALA A 77 0.86 -16.09 17.06
C ALA A 77 0.57 -14.86 16.19
N VAL A 78 1.32 -13.78 16.43
CA VAL A 78 1.44 -12.68 15.47
C VAL A 78 2.47 -13.14 14.44
N GLY A 79 1.98 -13.66 13.30
CA GLY A 79 2.83 -13.89 12.14
C GLY A 79 2.90 -12.61 11.34
N VAL A 80 4.07 -11.96 11.34
CA VAL A 80 4.36 -10.93 10.34
C VAL A 80 4.84 -11.68 9.10
N ASP A 81 3.91 -11.98 8.18
CA ASP A 81 4.28 -12.43 6.85
C ASP A 81 4.56 -11.19 6.01
N SER A 82 5.84 -10.84 5.86
CA SER A 82 6.24 -9.86 4.87
C SER A 82 6.08 -10.52 3.51
N THR A 83 4.94 -10.29 2.85
CA THR A 83 4.90 -10.52 1.41
C THR A 83 5.84 -9.49 0.82
N THR A 84 6.98 -9.93 0.29
CA THR A 84 7.83 -9.09 -0.55
C THR A 84 7.03 -8.82 -1.83
N LEU A 85 6.09 -7.88 -1.77
CA LEU A 85 5.65 -7.22 -2.97
C LEU A 85 6.92 -6.58 -3.52
N GLU A 86 7.35 -6.98 -4.72
CA GLU A 86 8.38 -6.21 -5.42
C GLU A 86 7.88 -4.77 -5.49
N ALA A 87 8.46 -3.92 -4.65
CA ALA A 87 8.40 -2.50 -4.83
C ALA A 87 9.24 -2.20 -6.08
N ASP A 88 8.65 -2.45 -7.26
CA ASP A 88 9.15 -2.00 -8.55
C ASP A 88 9.01 -0.48 -8.64
N ALA A 89 9.72 0.20 -7.75
CA ALA A 89 9.80 1.66 -7.63
C ALA A 89 11.16 2.13 -7.07
N ALA A 90 12.04 1.25 -6.57
CA ALA A 90 13.27 1.70 -5.91
C ALA A 90 14.48 0.74 -5.94
N MET A 91 14.48 -0.34 -6.73
CA MET A 91 15.72 -1.17 -6.86
C MET A 91 16.90 -0.40 -7.47
N LYS A 92 16.64 0.75 -8.12
CA LYS A 92 17.68 1.70 -8.57
C LYS A 92 18.18 2.66 -7.49
N SER A 93 17.46 2.80 -6.37
CA SER A 93 17.80 3.73 -5.28
C SER A 93 18.19 3.01 -3.99
N ILE A 94 18.37 1.68 -4.01
CA ILE A 94 18.94 0.95 -2.88
C ILE A 94 20.42 1.34 -2.76
N VAL A 95 20.68 2.39 -1.99
CA VAL A 95 22.02 2.77 -1.59
C VAL A 95 22.34 1.95 -0.35
N ARG A 96 23.30 1.04 -0.47
CA ARG A 96 23.82 0.29 0.68
C ARG A 96 24.55 1.28 1.60
N ARG A 97 23.89 1.72 2.66
CA ARG A 97 24.46 2.59 3.71
C ARG A 97 24.91 1.72 4.90
N ASP A 98 26.03 1.02 4.74
CA ASP A 98 26.77 0.42 5.87
C ASP A 98 27.54 1.54 6.60
N SER A 99 26.84 2.52 7.21
CA SER A 99 27.49 3.65 7.90
C SER A 99 27.89 3.36 9.34
N GLY A 100 27.50 2.21 9.91
CA GLY A 100 27.86 1.83 11.29
C GLY A 100 27.30 2.76 12.37
N GLU A 101 26.35 3.62 12.02
CA GLU A 101 25.72 4.59 12.93
C GLU A 101 24.62 3.91 13.76
N ASP A 102 24.52 4.30 15.02
CA ASP A 102 23.40 3.92 15.89
C ASP A 102 22.10 4.61 15.42
N TRP A 103 20.95 4.09 15.86
CA TRP A 103 19.62 4.50 15.43
C TRP A 103 19.37 6.01 15.57
N GLU A 104 19.82 6.62 16.67
CA GLU A 104 19.72 8.07 16.88
C GLU A 104 20.61 8.87 15.91
N GLY A 105 21.80 8.36 15.60
CA GLY A 105 22.70 8.97 14.61
C GLY A 105 22.12 8.91 13.20
N TYR A 106 21.46 7.80 12.87
CA TYR A 106 20.76 7.63 11.61
C TYR A 106 19.60 8.64 11.44
N LEU A 107 18.75 8.78 12.48
CA LEU A 107 17.64 9.74 12.48
C LEU A 107 18.12 11.19 12.36
N THR A 108 19.17 11.53 13.11
CA THR A 108 19.75 12.89 13.08
C THR A 108 20.29 13.23 11.70
N ARG A 109 21.02 12.31 11.05
CA ARG A 109 21.50 12.51 9.67
C ARG A 109 20.35 12.65 8.68
N LEU A 110 19.31 11.83 8.80
CA LEU A 110 18.16 11.87 7.89
C LEU A 110 17.42 13.21 8.00
N MET A 111 17.19 13.68 9.24
CA MET A 111 16.60 15.00 9.50
C MET A 111 17.45 16.15 8.97
N LYS A 112 18.78 16.03 8.99
CA LYS A 112 19.69 17.00 8.36
C LYS A 112 19.67 16.94 6.83
N GLU A 113 19.65 15.75 6.23
CA GLU A 113 19.58 15.56 4.77
C GLU A 113 18.26 16.12 4.20
N GLU A 114 17.16 16.01 4.95
CA GLU A 114 15.86 16.60 4.58
C GLU A 114 15.74 18.09 4.98
N GLY A 115 16.75 18.69 5.62
CA GLY A 115 16.77 20.11 6.01
C GLY A 115 15.84 20.47 7.16
N VAL A 116 15.44 19.49 7.97
CA VAL A 116 14.54 19.65 9.12
C VAL A 116 15.27 20.22 10.35
N ILE A 117 16.61 20.07 10.43
CA ILE A 117 17.43 20.54 11.56
C ILE A 117 18.76 21.16 11.05
N GLU A 118 19.24 22.26 11.65
CA GLU A 118 20.52 22.92 11.33
C GLU A 118 21.74 22.25 12.03
N ASP A 119 22.96 22.57 11.56
CA ASP A 119 24.19 21.99 12.10
C ASP A 119 24.50 22.44 13.54
N GLY A 120 24.03 21.66 14.51
CA GLY A 120 24.35 21.82 15.93
C GLY A 120 23.26 21.41 16.90
N ASP A 121 22.03 21.18 16.42
CA ASP A 121 20.88 20.85 17.28
C ASP A 121 20.69 19.34 17.46
N GLU A 122 20.45 18.92 18.70
CA GLU A 122 20.08 17.54 19.05
C GLU A 122 18.56 17.34 18.83
N PRO A 123 18.14 16.19 18.26
CA PRO A 123 16.73 15.91 18.06
C PRO A 123 16.03 15.83 19.43
N THR A 124 15.12 16.78 19.68
CA THR A 124 14.31 16.75 20.90
C THR A 124 13.35 15.56 20.82
N SER A 125 13.31 14.76 21.89
CA SER A 125 12.60 13.47 22.01
C SER A 125 11.08 13.50 21.81
N GLU A 126 10.48 14.63 21.41
CA GLU A 126 9.03 14.77 21.23
C GLU A 126 8.56 14.70 19.76
N ASP A 127 9.45 14.53 18.77
CA ASP A 127 9.07 14.67 17.35
C ASP A 127 9.33 13.46 16.39
N PRO A 128 9.25 12.18 16.79
CA PRO A 128 9.64 11.08 15.89
C PRO A 128 8.62 10.70 14.81
N THR A 129 7.43 11.34 14.68
CA THR A 129 6.37 10.86 13.75
C THR A 129 5.74 11.92 12.86
N ARG A 130 6.40 13.05 12.59
CA ARG A 130 5.86 14.11 11.71
C ARG A 130 6.49 14.22 10.32
N THR A 131 6.97 13.12 9.74
CA THR A 131 7.13 13.07 8.27
C THR A 131 5.80 12.66 7.63
N SER A 132 4.94 13.68 7.47
CA SER A 132 3.77 13.64 6.57
C SER A 132 4.22 13.24 5.17
N SER A 133 3.54 12.28 4.53
CA SER A 133 2.45 12.57 3.60
C SER A 133 2.88 13.53 2.48
N GLU A 134 3.41 12.99 1.40
CA GLU A 134 3.23 13.46 0.01
C GLU A 134 3.22 12.25 -0.93
#